data_AF-A0A7J3QDT1-F1
#
_entry.id   AF-A0A7J3QDT1-F1
#
_cell.length_a   1.000
_cell.length_b   1.000
_cell.length_c   1.000
_cell.angle_alpha   90.00
_cell.angle_beta   90.00
_cell.angle_gamma   90.00
#
_symmetry.space_group_name_H-M   'P 1'
#
loop_
_entity.id
_entity.type
_entity.pdbx_description
1 polymer ?
#
loop_
_entity_poly.entity_id
_entity_poly.type
_entity_poly.pdbx_seq_one_letter_code
_entity_poly.pdbx_strand_id
1 'polypeptide(L)'
;MVKIPIRIEHTYSKSGKHHRIALTLIINLKNGVIFPSPQNLKKCKGIYTMGFAYCGEYSLSRDNIAVYLYITYGLRGKNKGYIHVLIENGVEVLKLKYINNKMRVVSGDVKYKDYALIALNNIYKVDEYAKH
;
A
#
# COMPACT_ATOMS: atom_id res chain seq x y z
N MET A 1 -7.68 19.23 -4.72
CA MET A 1 -7.04 17.91 -4.88
C MET A 1 -5.67 17.99 -4.24
N VAL A 2 -5.30 16.99 -3.44
CA VAL A 2 -3.98 16.95 -2.80
C VAL A 2 -3.16 15.82 -3.38
N LYS A 3 -1.89 16.09 -3.65
CA LYS A 3 -0.95 15.08 -4.12
C LYS A 3 -0.50 14.24 -2.94
N ILE A 4 -0.73 12.93 -3.03
CA ILE A 4 -0.19 11.96 -2.09
C ILE A 4 0.96 11.19 -2.76
N PRO A 5 2.01 10.86 -2.00
CA PRO A 5 3.03 9.96 -2.50
C PRO A 5 2.42 8.57 -2.68
N ILE A 6 2.73 7.95 -3.81
CA ILE A 6 2.40 6.54 -4.02
C ILE A 6 3.67 5.71 -4.11
N ARG A 7 3.56 4.47 -3.64
CA ARG A 7 4.66 3.50 -3.71
C ARG A 7 4.13 2.14 -4.13
N ILE A 8 4.78 1.58 -5.13
CA ILE A 8 4.59 0.21 -5.58
C ILE A 8 5.93 -0.48 -5.41
N GLU A 9 5.98 -1.54 -4.62
CA GLU A 9 7.22 -2.21 -4.28
C GLU A 9 7.00 -3.71 -4.21
N HIS A 10 7.87 -4.46 -4.87
CA HIS A 10 7.97 -5.89 -4.74
C HIS A 10 9.46 -6.24 -4.72
N THR A 11 10.05 -6.32 -3.53
CA THR A 11 11.50 -6.46 -3.38
C THR A 11 11.91 -7.60 -2.46
N TYR A 12 13.06 -8.19 -2.74
CA TYR A 12 13.59 -9.37 -2.06
C TYR A 12 15.03 -9.14 -1.61
N SER A 13 15.37 -9.62 -0.41
CA SER A 13 16.75 -9.64 0.06
C SER A 13 17.59 -10.55 -0.84
N LYS A 14 18.89 -10.28 -1.02
CA LYS A 14 19.81 -11.15 -1.78
C LYS A 14 19.76 -12.62 -1.35
N SER A 15 19.56 -12.86 -0.06
CA SER A 15 19.47 -14.20 0.52
C SER A 15 18.11 -14.90 0.36
N GLY A 16 17.10 -14.23 -0.22
CA GLY A 16 15.72 -14.72 -0.32
C GLY A 16 14.94 -14.81 1.00
N LYS A 17 15.59 -14.57 2.14
CA LYS A 17 15.00 -14.73 3.49
C LYS A 17 13.92 -13.72 3.83
N HIS A 18 13.96 -12.55 3.18
CA HIS A 18 12.99 -11.49 3.38
C HIS A 18 12.46 -10.99 2.05
N HIS A 19 11.18 -10.66 2.07
CA HIS A 19 10.41 -10.20 0.94
C HIS A 19 9.51 -9.06 1.41
N ARG A 20 9.49 -7.94 0.68
CA ARG A 20 8.61 -6.80 0.94
C ARG A 20 7.69 -6.55 -0.24
N ILE A 21 6.40 -6.43 0.07
CA ILE A 21 5.40 -5.88 -0.84
C ILE A 21 4.91 -4.56 -0.27
N ALA A 22 4.86 -3.51 -1.08
CA ALA A 22 4.13 -2.29 -0.76
C ALA A 22 3.25 -1.88 -1.94
N LEU A 23 2.06 -1.38 -1.63
CA LEU A 23 1.08 -0.96 -2.60
C LEU A 23 0.35 0.28 -2.07
N THR A 24 0.11 1.25 -2.93
CA THR A 24 -0.91 2.27 -2.71
C THR A 24 -2.11 1.92 -3.59
N LEU A 25 -3.26 1.66 -2.97
CA LEU A 25 -4.52 1.40 -3.65
C LEU A 25 -5.44 2.62 -3.52
N ILE A 26 -6.16 2.97 -4.58
CA ILE A 26 -7.19 4.02 -4.52
C ILE A 26 -8.55 3.32 -4.52
N ILE A 27 -9.47 3.78 -3.69
CA ILE A 27 -10.83 3.26 -3.60
C ILE A 27 -11.76 4.44 -3.81
N ASN A 28 -12.48 4.43 -4.93
CA ASN A 28 -13.52 5.40 -5.18
C ASN A 28 -14.80 4.95 -4.49
N LEU A 29 -15.43 5.87 -3.75
CA LEU A 29 -16.61 5.58 -2.95
C LEU A 29 -17.84 5.16 -3.78
N LYS A 30 -17.85 5.47 -5.09
CA LYS A 30 -18.93 5.12 -6.02
C LYS A 30 -18.59 3.91 -6.90
N ASN A 31 -17.35 3.86 -7.39
CA ASN A 31 -16.91 2.91 -8.42
C ASN A 31 -16.07 1.74 -7.87
N GLY A 32 -15.81 1.72 -6.56
CA GLY A 32 -15.02 0.66 -5.92
C GLY A 32 -13.52 0.83 -6.12
N VAL A 33 -12.80 -0.28 -6.23
CA VAL A 33 -11.33 -0.27 -6.31
C VAL A 33 -10.87 0.34 -7.63
N ILE A 34 -10.03 1.37 -7.53
CA ILE A 34 -9.34 2.00 -8.64
C ILE A 34 -7.84 1.80 -8.49
N PHE A 35 -7.24 1.27 -9.53
CA PHE A 35 -5.80 1.21 -9.63
C PHE A 35 -5.27 2.62 -9.93
N PRO A 36 -4.44 3.22 -9.07
CA PRO A 36 -3.94 4.57 -9.32
C PRO A 36 -3.16 4.56 -10.63
N SER A 37 -3.55 5.41 -11.58
CA SER A 37 -2.67 5.82 -12.66
C SER A 37 -1.71 6.87 -12.09
N PRO A 38 -0.46 6.51 -11.78
CA PRO A 38 0.45 7.40 -11.09
C PRO A 38 0.90 8.54 -12.00
N GLN A 39 0.96 9.74 -11.46
CA GLN A 39 1.71 10.82 -12.09
C GLN A 39 3.20 10.67 -11.75
N ASN A 40 4.06 10.94 -12.72
CA ASN A 40 5.52 10.93 -12.54
C ASN A 40 6.08 9.61 -11.98
N LEU A 41 5.54 8.47 -12.43
CA LEU A 41 6.04 7.16 -12.01
C LEU A 41 7.49 7.00 -12.41
N LYS A 42 8.36 6.75 -11.43
CA LYS A 42 9.78 6.52 -11.65
C LYS A 42 10.29 5.39 -10.78
N LYS A 43 11.33 4.70 -11.27
CA LYS A 43 12.08 3.75 -10.43
C LYS A 43 12.61 4.48 -9.21
N CYS A 44 12.45 3.88 -8.05
CA CYS A 44 12.97 4.39 -6.79
C CYS A 44 13.67 3.28 -6.01
N LYS A 45 14.34 3.65 -4.91
CA LYS A 45 15.05 2.68 -4.08
C LYS A 45 14.06 1.75 -3.36
N GLY A 46 14.25 0.45 -3.54
CA GLY A 46 13.61 -0.60 -2.76
C GLY A 46 14.18 -0.70 -1.34
N ILE A 47 13.41 -1.26 -0.42
CA ILE A 47 13.92 -1.69 0.89
C ILE A 47 14.92 -2.83 0.71
N TYR A 48 14.67 -3.75 -0.23
CA TYR A 48 15.62 -4.77 -0.62
C TYR A 48 16.15 -4.57 -2.04
N THR A 49 17.23 -5.29 -2.37
CA THR A 49 18.04 -5.06 -3.57
C THR A 49 17.51 -5.75 -4.83
N MET A 50 16.78 -6.87 -4.70
CA MET A 50 16.23 -7.59 -5.84
C MET A 50 14.76 -7.23 -6.03
N GLY A 51 14.25 -7.33 -7.27
CA GLY A 51 12.88 -6.98 -7.63
C GLY A 51 12.74 -5.54 -8.12
N PHE A 52 11.60 -4.91 -7.86
CA PHE A 52 11.29 -3.57 -8.36
C PHE A 52 10.68 -2.67 -7.28
N ALA A 53 10.89 -1.37 -7.44
CA ALA A 53 10.20 -0.35 -6.68
C ALA A 53 9.97 0.88 -7.55
N TYR A 54 8.74 1.35 -7.56
CA TYR A 54 8.30 2.55 -8.25
C TYR A 54 7.66 3.52 -7.26
N CYS A 55 7.93 4.79 -7.48
CA CYS A 55 7.39 5.88 -6.69
C CYS A 55 6.81 6.91 -7.65
N GLY A 56 5.73 7.55 -7.22
CA GLY A 56 5.08 8.61 -7.99
C GLY A 56 4.14 9.39 -7.10
N GLU A 57 3.22 10.09 -7.73
CA GLU A 57 2.21 10.89 -7.05
C GLU A 57 0.82 10.51 -7.56
N TYR A 58 -0.18 10.66 -6.72
CA TYR A 58 -1.57 10.59 -7.12
C TYR A 58 -2.33 11.79 -6.59
N SER A 59 -3.15 12.41 -7.44
CA SER A 59 -3.98 13.54 -7.02
C SER A 59 -5.29 13.03 -6.42
N LEU A 60 -5.36 13.00 -5.09
CA LEU A 60 -6.49 12.48 -4.34
C LEU A 60 -7.66 13.49 -4.37
N SER A 61 -8.83 13.01 -4.81
CA SER A 61 -10.10 13.74 -4.80
C SER A 61 -10.95 13.35 -3.59
N ARG A 62 -12.04 14.09 -3.34
CA ARG A 62 -12.94 13.85 -2.20
C ARG A 62 -13.67 12.51 -2.25
N ASP A 63 -13.95 12.04 -3.45
CA ASP A 63 -14.65 10.76 -3.68
C ASP A 63 -13.71 9.55 -3.57
N ASN A 64 -12.43 9.77 -3.26
CA ASN A 64 -11.41 8.74 -3.23
C ASN A 64 -10.80 8.60 -1.83
N ILE A 65 -10.59 7.35 -1.43
CA ILE A 65 -9.78 6.95 -0.29
C ILE A 65 -8.49 6.34 -0.82
N ALA A 66 -7.36 6.73 -0.25
CA ALA A 66 -6.09 6.08 -0.53
C ALA A 66 -5.74 5.13 0.62
N VAL A 67 -5.35 3.91 0.27
CA VAL A 67 -4.85 2.93 1.23
C VAL A 67 -3.42 2.59 0.85
N TYR A 68 -2.49 3.05 1.66
CA TYR A 68 -1.09 2.67 1.54
C TYR A 68 -0.81 1.52 2.50
N LEU A 69 -0.37 0.38 1.98
CA LEU A 69 0.09 -0.72 2.81
C LEU A 69 1.48 -1.19 2.41
N TYR A 70 2.21 -1.69 3.40
CA TYR A 70 3.43 -2.44 3.17
C TYR A 70 3.52 -3.60 4.15
N ILE A 71 3.97 -4.73 3.64
CA ILE A 71 4.14 -5.96 4.40
C ILE A 71 5.53 -6.52 4.08
N THR A 72 6.28 -6.79 5.12
CA THR A 72 7.54 -7.54 5.05
C THR A 72 7.29 -8.94 5.57
N TYR A 73 7.47 -9.91 4.69
CA TYR A 73 7.50 -11.34 4.97
C TYR A 73 8.95 -11.74 5.32
N GLY A 74 9.11 -12.41 6.45
CA GLY A 74 10.36 -13.04 6.85
C GLY A 74 10.28 -14.56 6.76
N LEU A 75 11.28 -15.20 7.35
CA LEU A 75 11.36 -16.65 7.45
C LEU A 75 10.15 -17.23 8.22
N ARG A 76 9.70 -18.42 7.78
CA ARG A 76 8.58 -19.17 8.38
C ARG A 76 7.24 -18.43 8.34
N GLY A 77 7.01 -17.60 7.33
CA GLY A 77 5.71 -16.94 7.10
C GLY A 77 5.37 -15.82 8.10
N LYS A 78 6.32 -15.44 8.97
CA LYS A 78 6.14 -14.28 9.86
C LYS A 78 6.05 -13.02 9.00
N ASN A 79 4.96 -12.28 9.14
CA ASN A 79 4.78 -11.02 8.45
C ASN A 79 4.63 -9.87 9.44
N LYS A 80 5.13 -8.71 9.04
CA LYS A 80 4.99 -7.46 9.76
C LYS A 80 4.85 -6.31 8.77
N GLY A 81 3.98 -5.36 9.09
CA GLY A 81 3.66 -4.29 8.18
C GLY A 81 2.72 -3.28 8.78
N TYR A 82 2.39 -2.28 7.99
CA TYR A 82 1.39 -1.28 8.34
C TYR A 82 0.46 -1.04 7.16
N ILE A 83 -0.76 -0.64 7.49
CA ILE A 83 -1.79 -0.21 6.56
C ILE A 83 -2.23 1.18 7.03
N HIS A 84 -2.17 2.14 6.12
CA HIS A 84 -2.48 3.54 6.32
C HIS A 84 -3.67 3.88 5.43
N VAL A 85 -4.75 4.37 6.02
CA VAL A 85 -5.93 4.83 5.28
C VAL A 85 -5.95 6.35 5.32
N LEU A 86 -5.95 6.96 4.14
CA LEU A 86 -5.92 8.39 3.93
C LEU A 86 -7.19 8.82 3.18
N ILE A 87 -7.80 9.90 3.65
CA ILE A 87 -8.94 10.56 2.99
C ILE A 87 -8.47 11.81 2.26
N GLU A 88 -9.43 12.65 1.84
CA GLU A 88 -9.14 13.95 1.26
C GLU A 88 -8.08 14.73 2.05
N ASN A 89 -7.27 15.50 1.32
CA ASN A 89 -6.14 16.25 1.84
C ASN A 89 -4.96 15.42 2.39
N GLY A 90 -4.97 14.10 2.18
CA GLY A 90 -3.89 13.22 2.66
C GLY A 90 -3.91 13.01 4.18
N VAL A 91 -5.04 13.28 4.83
CA VAL A 91 -5.21 13.08 6.26
C VAL A 91 -5.32 11.57 6.54
N GLU A 92 -4.42 11.05 7.38
CA GLU A 92 -4.49 9.68 7.86
C GLU A 92 -5.62 9.54 8.89
N VAL A 93 -6.62 8.73 8.57
CA VAL A 93 -7.81 8.51 9.41
C VAL A 93 -7.76 7.18 10.14
N LEU A 94 -6.95 6.24 9.68
CA LEU A 94 -6.77 4.94 10.31
C LEU A 94 -5.37 4.41 10.00
N LYS A 95 -4.70 3.94 11.06
CA LYS A 95 -3.44 3.22 10.96
C LYS A 95 -3.57 1.86 11.64
N LEU A 96 -3.28 0.81 10.89
CA LEU A 96 -3.26 -0.57 11.36
C LEU A 96 -1.85 -1.13 11.28
N LYS A 97 -1.45 -1.89 12.30
CA LYS A 97 -0.28 -2.76 12.25
C LYS A 97 -0.74 -4.14 11.79
N TYR A 98 -0.12 -4.68 10.75
CA TYR A 98 -0.34 -6.04 10.30
C TYR A 98 0.79 -6.92 10.83
N ILE A 99 0.48 -7.91 11.67
CA ILE A 99 1.48 -8.81 12.25
C ILE A 99 0.93 -10.23 12.39
N ASN A 100 1.67 -11.21 11.90
CA ASN A 100 1.30 -12.64 11.92
C ASN A 100 -0.15 -12.86 11.45
N ASN A 101 -0.51 -12.30 10.29
CA ASN A 101 -1.85 -12.35 9.69
C ASN A 101 -2.97 -11.68 10.50
N LYS A 102 -2.63 -10.82 11.47
CA LYS A 102 -3.61 -10.09 12.29
C LYS A 102 -3.42 -8.58 12.13
N MET A 103 -4.52 -7.87 11.87
CA MET A 103 -4.56 -6.41 11.93
C MET A 103 -4.82 -5.94 13.36
N ARG A 104 -4.04 -4.97 13.82
CA ARG A 104 -4.18 -4.32 15.13
C ARG A 104 -4.27 -2.82 14.92
N VAL A 105 -5.26 -2.18 15.54
CA VAL A 105 -5.39 -0.72 15.48
C VAL A 105 -4.21 -0.08 16.20
N VAL A 106 -3.58 0.90 15.55
CA VAL A 106 -2.52 1.73 16.14
C VAL A 106 -3.09 3.09 16.51
N SER A 107 -3.88 3.68 15.61
CA SER A 107 -4.52 4.98 15.79
C SER A 107 -5.66 5.16 14.78
N GLY A 108 -6.58 6.09 15.06
CA GLY A 108 -7.65 6.48 14.14
C GLY A 108 -8.98 5.76 14.35
N ASP A 109 -9.88 5.91 13.38
CA ASP A 109 -11.27 5.47 13.46
C ASP A 109 -11.47 4.10 12.76
N VAL A 110 -11.97 3.13 13.51
CA VAL A 110 -12.16 1.74 13.03
C VAL A 110 -13.22 1.61 11.95
N LYS A 111 -14.07 2.61 11.72
CA LYS A 111 -15.04 2.59 10.62
C LYS A 111 -14.36 2.47 9.24
N TYR A 112 -13.09 2.85 9.12
CA TYR A 112 -12.32 2.76 7.88
C TYR A 112 -11.64 1.40 7.67
N LYS A 113 -11.85 0.41 8.55
CA LYS A 113 -11.17 -0.88 8.52
C LYS A 113 -11.46 -1.68 7.25
N ASP A 114 -12.65 -1.54 6.66
CA ASP A 114 -13.02 -2.29 5.45
C ASP A 114 -12.15 -1.89 4.24
N TYR A 115 -11.78 -0.62 4.13
CA TYR A 115 -10.85 -0.15 3.10
C TYR A 115 -9.46 -0.78 3.25
N ALA A 116 -9.00 -0.94 4.50
CA ALA A 116 -7.75 -1.65 4.78
C ALA A 116 -7.82 -3.13 4.36
N LEU A 117 -8.95 -3.80 4.60
CA LEU A 117 -9.16 -5.18 4.21
C LEU A 117 -9.19 -5.34 2.68
N ILE A 118 -9.88 -4.44 1.97
CA ILE A 118 -9.90 -4.40 0.51
C ILE A 118 -8.48 -4.29 -0.03
N ALA A 119 -7.65 -3.40 0.52
CA ALA A 119 -6.29 -3.22 0.05
C ALA A 119 -5.40 -4.43 0.36
N LEU A 120 -5.58 -5.07 1.52
CA LEU A 120 -4.89 -6.31 1.87
C LEU A 120 -5.21 -7.44 0.89
N ASN A 121 -6.48 -7.59 0.51
CA ASN A 121 -6.91 -8.62 -0.45
C ASN A 121 -6.39 -8.37 -1.87
N ASN A 122 -5.95 -7.15 -2.18
CA ASN A 122 -5.38 -6.79 -3.48
C ASN A 122 -3.84 -6.65 -3.45
N ILE A 123 -3.17 -6.92 -2.32
CA ILE A 123 -1.73 -6.63 -2.18
C ILE A 123 -0.86 -7.38 -3.20
N TYR A 124 -1.26 -8.60 -3.58
CA TYR A 124 -0.52 -9.42 -4.54
C TYR A 124 -0.73 -9.01 -6.00
N LYS A 125 -1.67 -8.10 -6.28
CA LYS A 125 -1.80 -7.49 -7.61
C LYS A 125 -0.68 -6.51 -7.93
N VAL A 126 0.26 -6.26 -7.01
CA VAL A 126 1.43 -5.41 -7.19
C VAL A 126 2.19 -5.68 -8.50
N ASP A 127 2.24 -6.93 -8.96
CA ASP A 127 2.91 -7.35 -10.18
C ASP A 127 2.18 -6.90 -11.46
N GLU A 128 0.86 -6.72 -11.40
CA GLU A 128 0.09 -6.18 -12.53
C GLU A 128 0.48 -4.72 -12.79
N TYR A 129 0.82 -3.96 -11.75
CA TYR A 129 1.22 -2.55 -11.89
C TYR A 129 2.64 -2.34 -12.38
N ALA A 130 3.51 -3.34 -12.21
CA ALA A 130 4.90 -3.23 -12.63
C ALA A 130 5.08 -3.43 -14.15
N LYS A 131 4.01 -3.81 -14.86
CA LYS A 131 4.00 -4.08 -16.30
C LYS A 131 3.73 -2.84 -17.18
N HIS A 132 3.47 -1.69 -16.56
CA HIS A 132 3.22 -0.40 -17.20
C HIS A 132 4.31 0.60 -16.84
#